data_AF-A0A9D6MWD0-F1
#
_entry.id   AF-A0A9D6MWD0-F1
#
_cell.length_a   1.000
_cell.length_b   1.000
_cell.length_c   1.000
_cell.angle_alpha   90.00
_cell.angle_beta   90.00
_cell.angle_gamma   90.00
#
_symmetry.space_group_name_H-M   'P 1'
#
loop_
_entity.id
_entity.type
_entity.pdbx_description
1 polymer ?
#
loop_
_entity_poly.entity_id
_entity_poly.type
_entity_poly.pdbx_seq_one_letter_code
_entity_poly.pdbx_strand_id
1 'polypeptide(L)'
;MTIECIPSLIMAEKKVIKSKKRRDFYVTYLGADKAKAEWMALTLEEAGYSVLIQAREFNAGEGFLSKMNDGDQKCKKNLLILSRKYFMSPLWKEEWAGEFEDDPEGEKGKLLPVRMHDFDVKGALGAVPYVDLVGLDRHGAKAVLLEAARKRRARFPSEL
;
A
#
# COMPACT_ATOMS: atom_id res chain seq x y z
N MET A 1 50.57 -20.89 -39.14
CA MET A 1 50.52 -19.94 -38.01
C MET A 1 49.08 -19.43 -37.94
N THR A 2 48.23 -20.14 -37.21
CA THR A 2 46.82 -19.81 -36.99
C THR A 2 46.62 -19.71 -35.49
N ILE A 3 46.28 -18.51 -35.02
CA ILE A 3 46.04 -18.20 -33.62
C ILE A 3 44.55 -18.45 -33.37
N GLU A 4 44.22 -19.49 -32.59
CA GLU A 4 42.88 -19.68 -32.05
C GLU A 4 42.63 -18.61 -30.98
N CYS A 5 41.56 -17.85 -31.15
CA CYS A 5 41.10 -16.87 -30.17
C CYS A 5 39.97 -17.51 -29.36
N ILE A 6 40.23 -17.87 -28.10
CA ILE A 6 39.20 -18.26 -27.13
C ILE A 6 38.79 -17.00 -26.35
N PRO A 7 37.54 -16.53 -26.42
CA PRO A 7 37.04 -15.58 -25.44
C PRO A 7 36.65 -16.35 -24.17
N SER A 8 37.45 -16.18 -23.12
CA SER A 8 37.16 -16.65 -21.77
C SER A 8 35.84 -16.04 -21.27
N LEU A 9 34.91 -16.94 -20.97
CA LEU A 9 33.58 -16.70 -20.43
C LEU A 9 33.70 -16.33 -18.93
N ILE A 10 33.73 -15.04 -18.60
CA ILE A 10 33.48 -14.58 -17.23
C ILE A 10 31.96 -14.65 -17.00
N MET A 11 31.47 -15.82 -16.57
CA MET A 11 30.16 -15.93 -15.95
C MET A 11 30.25 -15.33 -14.54
N ALA A 12 29.85 -14.07 -14.39
CA ALA A 12 29.54 -13.52 -13.08
C ALA A 12 28.36 -14.31 -12.52
N GLU A 13 28.60 -15.14 -11.52
CA GLU A 13 27.55 -15.84 -10.78
C GLU A 13 26.58 -14.80 -10.22
N LYS A 14 25.38 -14.72 -10.81
CA LYS A 14 24.27 -13.97 -10.24
C LYS A 14 23.90 -14.64 -8.93
N LYS A 15 24.40 -14.09 -7.82
CA LYS A 15 23.94 -14.43 -6.47
C LYS A 15 22.42 -14.28 -6.46
N VAL A 16 21.71 -15.41 -6.41
CA VAL A 16 20.24 -15.41 -6.28
C VAL A 16 19.92 -14.79 -4.93
N ILE A 17 19.61 -13.49 -4.93
CA ILE A 17 19.15 -12.79 -3.74
C ILE A 17 17.80 -13.40 -3.41
N LYS A 18 17.74 -14.20 -2.33
CA LYS A 18 16.50 -14.79 -1.85
C LYS A 18 15.53 -13.65 -1.57
N SER A 19 14.50 -13.48 -2.41
CA SER A 19 13.58 -12.34 -2.29
C SER A 19 12.94 -12.38 -0.91
N LYS A 20 13.12 -11.33 -0.10
CA LYS A 20 12.48 -11.20 1.21
C LYS A 20 10.97 -11.27 1.00
N LYS A 21 10.27 -12.19 1.67
CA LYS A 21 8.82 -12.37 1.50
C LYS A 21 8.11 -11.03 1.83
N ARG A 22 7.37 -10.48 0.87
CA ARG A 22 6.59 -9.25 1.04
C ARG A 22 5.55 -9.42 2.16
N ARG A 23 5.40 -8.40 3.01
CA ARG A 23 4.34 -8.35 4.03
C ARG A 23 2.97 -8.19 3.38
N ASP A 24 1.90 -8.39 4.12
CA ASP A 24 0.55 -8.31 3.57
C ASP A 24 0.10 -6.86 3.38
N PHE A 25 0.35 -5.99 4.37
CA PHE A 25 -0.08 -4.59 4.34
C PHE A 25 1.03 -3.62 4.71
N TYR A 26 1.06 -2.50 4.01
CA TYR A 26 1.71 -1.26 4.45
C TYR A 26 0.63 -0.26 4.85
N VAL A 27 0.63 0.23 6.08
CA VAL A 27 -0.36 1.20 6.59
C VAL A 27 0.23 2.61 6.54
N THR A 28 -0.33 3.44 5.65
CA THR A 28 0.07 4.83 5.41
C THR A 28 -0.98 5.78 5.96
N TYR A 29 -0.54 6.83 6.66
CA TYR A 29 -1.44 7.78 7.33
C TYR A 29 -0.77 9.16 7.50
N LEU A 30 -1.54 10.23 7.66
CA LEU A 30 -0.98 11.53 8.04
C LEU A 30 -0.88 11.65 9.56
N GLY A 31 0.12 12.37 10.09
CA GLY A 31 0.44 12.37 11.53
C GLY A 31 -0.74 12.46 12.52
N ALA A 32 -1.79 13.23 12.20
CA ALA A 32 -3.01 13.33 13.01
C ALA A 32 -3.80 12.00 13.16
N ASP A 33 -3.56 11.05 12.27
CA ASP A 33 -4.23 9.75 12.18
C ASP A 33 -3.39 8.59 12.72
N LYS A 34 -2.32 8.88 13.48
CA LYS A 34 -1.41 7.86 14.04
C LYS A 34 -2.12 6.80 14.89
N ALA A 35 -2.89 7.22 15.89
CA ALA A 35 -3.58 6.29 16.79
C ALA A 35 -4.57 5.39 16.04
N LYS A 36 -5.17 5.94 14.99
CA LYS A 36 -6.06 5.26 14.06
C LYS A 36 -5.33 4.19 13.23
N ALA A 37 -4.16 4.55 12.69
CA ALA A 37 -3.29 3.62 11.98
C ALA A 37 -2.76 2.50 12.86
N GLU A 38 -2.35 2.81 14.10
CA GLU A 38 -1.88 1.81 15.06
C GLU A 38 -3.00 0.82 15.41
N TRP A 39 -4.23 1.29 15.61
CA TRP A 39 -5.38 0.42 15.84
C TRP A 39 -5.66 -0.51 14.65
N MET A 40 -5.59 0.00 13.41
CA MET A 40 -5.78 -0.82 12.21
C MET A 40 -4.67 -1.87 12.06
N ALA A 41 -3.42 -1.45 12.25
CA ALA A 41 -2.27 -2.36 12.18
C ALA A 41 -2.40 -3.48 13.20
N LEU A 42 -2.71 -3.16 14.45
CA LEU A 42 -2.93 -4.16 15.50
C LEU A 42 -4.11 -5.08 15.14
N THR A 43 -5.23 -4.52 14.67
CA THR A 43 -6.41 -5.31 14.27
C THR A 43 -6.08 -6.32 13.17
N LEU A 44 -5.25 -5.93 12.20
CA LEU A 44 -4.80 -6.81 11.12
C LEU A 44 -3.76 -7.85 11.61
N GLU A 45 -2.82 -7.44 12.46
CA GLU A 45 -1.83 -8.34 13.08
C GLU A 45 -2.53 -9.43 13.93
N GLU A 46 -3.53 -9.07 14.74
CA GLU A 46 -4.36 -10.00 15.51
C GLU A 46 -5.12 -11.00 14.64
N ALA A 47 -5.45 -10.62 13.40
CA ALA A 47 -6.09 -11.48 12.42
C ALA A 47 -5.09 -12.33 11.60
N GLY A 48 -3.79 -12.25 11.92
CA GLY A 48 -2.74 -13.07 11.33
C GLY A 48 -2.06 -12.46 10.09
N TYR A 49 -2.35 -11.19 9.76
CA TYR A 49 -1.67 -10.50 8.67
C TYR A 49 -0.31 -9.95 9.10
N SER A 50 0.66 -9.96 8.19
CA SER A 50 1.92 -9.26 8.39
C SER A 50 1.79 -7.79 7.96
N VAL A 51 2.08 -6.86 8.88
CA VAL A 51 1.85 -5.42 8.66
C VAL A 51 3.15 -4.63 8.82
N LEU A 52 3.36 -3.64 7.96
CA LEU A 52 4.27 -2.52 8.15
C LEU A 52 3.43 -1.26 8.38
N ILE A 53 3.85 -0.38 9.29
CA ILE A 53 3.16 0.89 9.56
C ILE A 53 4.17 2.03 9.54
N GLN A 54 3.79 3.14 8.88
CA GLN A 54 4.64 4.32 8.73
C GLN A 54 5.24 4.81 10.06
N ALA A 55 4.45 4.74 11.15
CA ALA A 55 4.79 5.17 12.50
C ALA A 55 6.11 4.59 13.04
N ARG A 56 6.44 3.37 12.62
CA ARG A 56 7.55 2.58 13.18
C ARG A 56 8.88 2.83 12.47
N GLU A 57 8.91 3.61 11.38
CA GLU A 57 10.15 3.88 10.62
C GLU A 57 10.39 5.36 10.29
N PHE A 58 9.91 6.32 11.07
CA PHE A 58 10.27 7.73 10.83
C PHE A 58 11.59 8.10 11.51
N ASN A 59 12.61 8.41 10.71
CA ASN A 59 13.69 9.31 11.14
C ASN A 59 13.28 10.76 10.84
N ALA A 60 13.74 11.71 11.65
CA ALA A 60 13.55 13.13 11.36
C ALA A 60 14.23 13.48 10.02
N GLY A 61 13.48 14.09 9.09
CA GLY A 61 13.98 14.53 7.78
C GLY A 61 13.66 13.60 6.60
N GLU A 62 13.04 12.43 6.82
CA GLU A 62 12.59 11.57 5.72
C GLU A 62 11.26 12.04 5.12
N GLY A 63 11.23 12.22 3.79
CA GLY A 63 10.04 12.65 3.04
C GLY A 63 9.04 11.52 2.73
N PHE A 64 7.78 11.86 2.55
CA PHE A 64 6.65 10.94 2.35
C PHE A 64 6.77 10.08 1.07
N LEU A 65 7.25 10.64 -0.05
CA LEU A 65 7.42 9.90 -1.32
C LEU A 65 8.39 8.71 -1.22
N SER A 66 9.49 8.85 -0.46
CA SER A 66 10.48 7.78 -0.28
C SER A 66 9.85 6.53 0.37
N LYS A 67 8.78 6.73 1.15
CA LYS A 67 8.10 5.68 1.93
C LYS A 67 7.01 4.93 1.15
N MET A 68 6.45 5.50 0.09
CA MET A 68 5.46 4.82 -0.76
C MET A 68 6.11 3.74 -1.63
N ASN A 69 7.27 4.06 -2.21
CA ASN A 69 8.11 3.09 -2.92
C ASN A 69 8.50 1.90 -2.01
N ASP A 70 8.68 2.16 -0.71
CA ASP A 70 8.90 1.14 0.30
C ASP A 70 7.68 0.24 0.53
N GLY A 71 6.47 0.81 0.57
CA GLY A 71 5.22 0.05 0.66
C GLY A 71 5.06 -0.90 -0.52
N ASP A 72 5.24 -0.38 -1.73
CA ASP A 72 5.12 -1.15 -2.97
C ASP A 72 6.16 -2.25 -3.10
N GLN A 73 7.41 -2.00 -2.72
CA GLN A 73 8.45 -3.03 -2.74
C GLN A 73 8.27 -4.07 -1.62
N LYS A 74 7.88 -3.63 -0.42
CA LYS A 74 7.91 -4.48 0.79
C LYS A 74 6.58 -5.15 1.13
N CYS A 75 5.44 -4.68 0.61
CA CYS A 75 4.09 -5.13 1.00
C CYS A 75 3.20 -5.43 -0.19
N LYS A 76 2.27 -6.38 -0.05
CA LYS A 76 1.34 -6.77 -1.12
C LYS A 76 0.26 -5.72 -1.39
N LYS A 77 -0.19 -5.00 -0.35
CA LYS A 77 -1.21 -3.96 -0.42
C LYS A 77 -0.80 -2.74 0.41
N ASN A 78 -1.09 -1.55 -0.08
CA ASN A 78 -1.04 -0.30 0.68
C ASN A 78 -2.43 0.00 1.24
N LEU A 79 -2.57 0.03 2.57
CA LEU A 79 -3.75 0.52 3.25
C LEU A 79 -3.56 2.01 3.55
N LEU A 80 -4.34 2.84 2.85
CA LEU A 80 -4.28 4.29 2.98
C LEU A 80 -5.42 4.79 3.85
N ILE A 81 -5.10 5.42 4.97
CA ILE A 81 -6.11 6.13 5.78
C ILE A 81 -6.41 7.47 5.12
N LEU A 82 -7.64 7.63 4.67
CA LEU A 82 -8.13 8.86 4.08
C LEU A 82 -8.31 9.91 5.17
N SER A 83 -7.60 11.02 5.01
CA SER A 83 -7.60 12.14 5.95
C SER A 83 -8.12 13.39 5.25
N ARG A 84 -8.91 14.23 5.93
CA ARG A 84 -9.39 15.51 5.37
C ARG A 84 -8.23 16.41 4.92
N LYS A 85 -7.12 16.40 5.66
CA LYS A 85 -5.89 17.16 5.31
C LYS A 85 -5.26 16.68 4.00
N TYR A 86 -5.45 15.40 3.67
CA TYR A 86 -4.97 14.79 2.42
C TYR A 86 -5.62 15.44 1.19
N PHE A 87 -6.93 15.69 1.25
CA PHE A 87 -7.69 16.27 0.14
C PHE A 87 -7.50 17.78 -0.04
N MET A 88 -6.96 18.47 0.97
CA MET A 88 -6.74 19.92 0.94
C MET A 88 -5.32 20.32 0.49
N SER A 89 -4.39 19.37 0.33
CA SER A 89 -3.00 19.66 -0.04
C SER A 89 -2.74 19.38 -1.53
N PRO A 90 -2.30 20.35 -2.36
CA PRO A 90 -2.01 20.10 -3.78
C PRO A 90 -0.95 19.02 -4.02
N LEU A 91 -0.12 18.71 -3.02
CA LEU A 91 0.92 17.68 -3.06
C LEU A 91 0.37 16.27 -3.31
N TRP A 92 -0.91 15.99 -2.99
CA TRP A 92 -1.47 14.64 -3.09
C TRP A 92 -1.49 14.07 -4.51
N LYS A 93 -1.69 14.92 -5.54
CA LYS A 93 -1.81 14.46 -6.94
C LYS A 93 -0.48 13.97 -7.48
N GLU A 94 0.59 14.67 -7.15
CA GLU A 94 1.95 14.34 -7.59
C GLU A 94 2.51 13.15 -6.80
N GLU A 95 2.09 12.99 -5.54
CA GLU A 95 2.56 11.96 -4.61
C GLU A 95 2.01 10.54 -4.87
N TRP A 96 0.80 10.39 -5.42
CA TRP A 96 0.17 9.08 -5.68
C TRP A 96 -0.05 8.77 -7.17
N ALA A 97 0.44 9.62 -8.07
CA ALA A 97 0.29 9.41 -9.52
C ALA A 97 0.78 8.01 -9.93
N GLY A 98 1.89 7.52 -9.35
CA GLY A 98 2.44 6.19 -9.66
C GLY A 98 1.52 5.02 -9.28
N GLU A 99 1.02 4.95 -8.05
CA GLU A 99 0.09 3.88 -7.64
C GLU A 99 -1.25 3.96 -8.39
N PHE A 100 -1.73 5.17 -8.70
CA PHE A 100 -2.92 5.35 -9.53
C PHE A 100 -2.67 5.03 -11.00
N GLU A 101 -1.48 5.26 -11.55
CA GLU A 101 -1.12 4.82 -12.90
C GLU A 101 -0.99 3.29 -12.99
N ASP A 102 -0.46 2.68 -11.93
CA ASP A 102 -0.27 1.24 -11.84
C ASP A 102 -1.57 0.46 -11.68
N ASP A 103 -2.57 1.03 -11.00
CA ASP A 103 -3.86 0.39 -10.73
C ASP A 103 -5.02 1.41 -10.67
N PRO A 104 -5.29 2.16 -11.76
CA PRO A 104 -6.24 3.29 -11.76
C PRO A 104 -7.66 2.87 -11.43
N GLU A 105 -8.03 1.68 -11.87
CA GLU A 105 -9.35 1.08 -11.67
C GLU A 105 -9.40 0.24 -10.38
N GLY A 106 -8.27 0.07 -9.68
CA GLY A 106 -8.16 -0.70 -8.44
C GLY A 106 -8.34 -2.22 -8.63
N GLU A 107 -8.21 -2.72 -9.86
CA GLU A 107 -8.39 -4.12 -10.22
C GLU A 107 -7.31 -5.04 -9.62
N LYS A 108 -6.08 -4.55 -9.54
CA LYS A 108 -4.95 -5.28 -8.92
C LYS A 108 -5.07 -5.29 -7.40
N GLY A 109 -5.94 -4.44 -6.84
CA GLY A 109 -6.20 -4.33 -5.40
C GLY A 109 -4.95 -3.94 -4.62
N LYS A 110 -4.04 -3.17 -5.26
CA LYS A 110 -2.79 -2.70 -4.64
C LYS A 110 -3.07 -1.67 -3.55
N LEU A 111 -4.09 -0.83 -3.74
CA LEU A 111 -4.51 0.18 -2.79
C LEU A 111 -5.80 -0.25 -2.08
N LEU A 112 -5.84 -0.12 -0.76
CA LEU A 112 -7.02 -0.26 0.08
C LEU A 112 -7.26 1.07 0.81
N PRO A 113 -8.00 2.01 0.23
CA PRO A 113 -8.32 3.27 0.89
C PRO A 113 -9.37 3.03 1.98
N VAL A 114 -9.19 3.66 3.14
CA VAL A 114 -10.10 3.56 4.28
C VAL A 114 -10.47 4.95 4.83
N ARG A 115 -11.75 5.28 4.79
CA ARG A 115 -12.32 6.52 5.36
C ARG A 115 -12.68 6.29 6.83
N MET A 116 -12.11 7.11 7.70
CA MET A 116 -12.31 7.02 9.16
C MET A 116 -12.83 8.31 9.79
N HIS A 117 -13.09 9.32 8.98
CA HIS A 117 -13.63 10.61 9.41
C HIS A 117 -14.71 11.04 8.46
N ASP A 118 -15.72 11.73 8.97
CA ASP A 118 -16.77 12.27 8.14
C ASP A 118 -16.27 13.52 7.37
N PHE A 119 -16.00 13.32 6.08
CA PHE A 119 -15.69 14.36 5.11
C PHE A 119 -15.93 13.88 3.69
N ASP A 120 -16.25 14.78 2.76
CA ASP A 120 -16.44 14.42 1.36
C ASP A 120 -15.11 13.98 0.72
N VAL A 121 -15.06 12.75 0.24
CA VAL A 121 -13.95 12.23 -0.57
C VAL A 121 -14.17 12.72 -2.01
N LYS A 122 -13.43 13.75 -2.42
CA LYS A 122 -13.55 14.39 -3.75
C LYS A 122 -12.32 14.10 -4.63
N GLY A 123 -12.46 14.28 -5.94
CA GLY A 123 -11.36 14.06 -6.90
C GLY A 123 -11.13 12.58 -7.21
N ALA A 124 -9.93 12.23 -7.71
CA ALA A 124 -9.61 10.87 -8.18
C ALA A 124 -9.84 9.78 -7.12
N LEU A 125 -9.49 10.07 -5.86
CA LEU A 125 -9.75 9.17 -4.73
C LEU A 125 -11.24 8.97 -4.41
N GLY A 126 -12.11 9.91 -4.79
CA GLY A 126 -13.56 9.76 -4.67
C GLY A 126 -14.16 8.83 -5.72
N ALA A 127 -13.47 8.62 -6.85
CA ALA A 127 -13.86 7.66 -7.87
C ALA A 127 -13.38 6.24 -7.55
N VAL A 128 -12.42 6.08 -6.63
CA VAL A 128 -11.87 4.78 -6.23
C VAL A 128 -12.69 4.21 -5.08
N PRO A 129 -13.15 2.95 -5.15
CA PRO A 129 -13.85 2.32 -4.05
C PRO A 129 -13.02 2.30 -2.78
N TYR A 130 -13.58 2.80 -1.68
CA TYR A 130 -12.94 2.82 -0.37
C TYR A 130 -13.81 2.14 0.68
N VAL A 131 -13.17 1.71 1.76
CA VAL A 131 -13.84 1.18 2.95
C VAL A 131 -14.29 2.34 3.80
N ASP A 132 -15.59 2.45 4.08
CA ASP A 132 -16.11 3.48 4.97
C ASP A 132 -16.35 2.92 6.37
N LEU A 133 -15.65 3.48 7.36
CA LEU A 133 -15.78 3.14 8.77
C LEU A 133 -16.46 4.24 9.59
N VAL A 134 -16.94 5.31 8.93
CA VAL A 134 -17.59 6.43 9.61
C VAL A 134 -18.89 5.97 10.28
N GLY A 135 -19.08 6.38 11.53
CA GLY A 135 -20.28 6.07 12.32
C GLY A 135 -20.33 4.64 12.88
N LEU A 136 -19.37 3.77 12.55
CA LEU A 136 -19.29 2.43 13.13
C LEU A 136 -18.67 2.48 14.53
N ASP A 137 -19.14 1.60 15.41
CA ASP A 137 -18.44 1.31 16.66
C ASP A 137 -17.16 0.50 16.40
N ARG A 138 -16.36 0.26 17.44
CA ARG A 138 -15.10 -0.50 17.31
C ARG A 138 -15.30 -1.91 16.78
N HIS A 139 -16.40 -2.58 17.12
CA HIS A 139 -16.65 -3.96 16.71
C HIS A 139 -17.05 -4.02 15.23
N GLY A 140 -17.99 -3.17 14.81
CA GLY A 140 -18.41 -3.00 13.43
C GLY A 140 -17.24 -2.56 12.54
N ALA A 141 -16.46 -1.59 12.98
CA ALA A 141 -15.28 -1.12 12.24
C ALA A 141 -14.23 -2.24 12.07
N LYS A 142 -13.98 -3.05 13.12
CA LYS A 142 -13.10 -4.23 13.05
C LYS A 142 -13.61 -5.24 12.04
N ALA A 143 -14.90 -5.58 12.09
CA ALA A 143 -15.50 -6.55 11.17
C ALA A 143 -15.37 -6.09 9.70
N VAL A 144 -15.74 -4.84 9.41
CA VAL A 144 -15.67 -4.27 8.07
C VAL A 144 -14.22 -4.20 7.55
N LEU A 145 -13.27 -3.79 8.41
CA LEU A 145 -11.85 -3.74 8.07
C LEU A 145 -11.30 -5.13 7.69
N LEU A 146 -11.60 -6.16 8.48
CA LEU A 146 -11.11 -7.51 8.23
C LEU A 146 -11.74 -8.14 6.99
N GLU A 147 -13.02 -7.87 6.73
CA GLU A 147 -13.68 -8.29 5.49
C GLU A 147 -13.03 -7.65 4.27
N ALA A 148 -12.72 -6.36 4.33
CA ALA A 148 -12.01 -5.67 3.25
C ALA A 148 -10.57 -6.20 3.05
N ALA A 149 -9.88 -6.54 4.14
CA ALA A 149 -8.52 -7.09 4.09
C ALA A 149 -8.48 -8.47 3.39
N ARG A 150 -9.48 -9.33 3.67
CA ARG A 150 -9.62 -10.67 3.09
C ARG A 150 -9.89 -10.66 1.59
N LYS A 151 -10.71 -9.71 1.13
CA LYS A 151 -11.06 -9.60 -0.30
C LYS A 151 -9.78 -9.37 -1.13
N ARG A 152 -9.33 -10.40 -1.86
CA ARG A 152 -8.72 -10.19 -3.17
C ARG A 152 -9.89 -9.92 -4.09
N ARG A 153 -9.99 -8.75 -4.71
CA ARG A 153 -11.03 -8.57 -5.72
C ARG A 153 -10.81 -9.65 -6.79
N ALA A 154 -11.88 -10.36 -7.15
CA ALA A 154 -11.80 -11.40 -8.15
C ALA A 154 -11.28 -10.79 -9.44
N ARG A 155 -10.24 -11.37 -10.04
CA ARG A 155 -9.89 -11.12 -11.42
C ARG A 155 -11.09 -11.61 -12.24
N PHE A 156 -11.83 -10.72 -12.88
CA PHE A 156 -12.77 -11.17 -13.91
C PHE A 156 -11.91 -11.85 -14.98
N PRO A 157 -12.22 -13.11 -15.39
CA PRO A 157 -11.57 -13.69 -16.56
C PRO A 157 -11.87 -12.75 -17.73
N SER A 158 -10.82 -12.18 -18.32
CA SER A 158 -10.91 -11.34 -19.50
C SER A 158 -11.15 -12.22 -20.72
N GLU A 159 -12.32 -12.87 -20.82
CA GLU A 159 -12.82 -13.52 -22.04
C GLU A 159 -14.36 -13.45 -22.06
N LEU A 160 -14.86 -12.49 -22.84
CA LEU A 160 -16.11 -12.60 -23.60
C LEU A 160 -15.85 -12.02 -25.00
#